data_AF-A0A850CDD8-F1
#
_entry.id   AF-A0A850CDD8-F1
#
_cell.length_a   1.000
_cell.length_b   1.000
_cell.length_c   1.000
_cell.angle_alpha   90.00
_cell.angle_beta   90.00
_cell.angle_gamma   90.00
#
_symmetry.space_group_name_H-M   'P 1'
#
loop_
_entity.id
_entity.type
_entity.pdbx_description
1 polymer ?
#
loop_
_entity_poly.entity_id
_entity_poly.type
_entity_poly.pdbx_seq_one_letter_code
_entity_poly.pdbx_strand_id
1 'polypeptide(L)' 'MVILGLILLIIGLVASIPILTTIGVILLIVGLILNFVPMGGSRRRVF' A
#
# COMPACT_ATOMS: atom_id res chain seq x y z
N MET A 1 -0.58 -0.33 -6.35
CA MET A 1 0.08 -0.72 -5.08
C MET A 1 -0.26 0.26 -3.96
N VAL A 2 0.11 1.55 -4.05
CA VAL A 2 -0.22 2.59 -3.04
C VAL A 2 -1.74 2.75 -2.80
N ILE A 3 -2.55 2.73 -3.87
CA ILE A 3 -4.02 2.79 -3.75
C ILE A 3 -4.58 1.60 -2.96
N LEU A 4 -4.05 0.39 -3.18
CA LEU A 4 -4.45 -0.80 -2.41
C LEU A 4 -4.04 -0.68 -0.93
N GLY A 5 -2.85 -0.13 -0.65
CA GLY A 5 -2.40 0.14 0.73
C GLY A 5 -3.23 1.23 1.43
N LEU A 6 -3.62 2.29 0.72
CA LEU A 6 -4.54 3.32 1.22
C LEU A 6 -5.91 2.73 1.56
N ILE A 7 -6.47 1.88 0.69
CA ILE A 7 -7.75 1.21 0.93
C ILE A 7 -7.68 0.33 2.18
N LEU A 8 -6.61 -0.47 2.33
CA LEU A 8 -6.41 -1.31 3.53
C LEU A 8 -6.25 -0.49 4.82
N LEU A 9 -5.52 0.63 4.77
CA LEU A 9 -5.36 1.53 5.92
C LEU A 9 -6.71 2.09 6.38
N ILE A 10 -7.54 2.57 5.45
CA ILE A 10 -8.85 3.14 5.75
C ILE A 10 -9.76 2.08 6.39
N ILE A 11 -9.78 0.85 5.84
CA ILE A 11 -10.58 -0.25 6.39
C ILE A 11 -10.10 -0.66 7.79
N GLY A 12 -8.78 -0.76 8.00
CA GLY A 12 -8.20 -1.08 9.31
C GLY A 12 -8.56 -0.05 10.38
N LEU A 13 -8.56 1.23 10.02
CA LEU A 13 -8.90 2.32 10.93
C LEU A 13 -10.39 2.32 11.31
N VAL A 14 -11.27 1.99 10.36
CA VAL A 14 -12.73 1.91 10.59
C VAL A 14 -13.12 0.67 11.38
N ALA A 15 -12.43 -0.47 11.16
CA ALA A 15 -12.73 -1.73 11.85
C ALA A 15 -12.09 -1.85 13.24
N SER A 16 -11.23 -0.90 13.66
CA SER A 16 -10.46 -0.94 14.92
C SER A 16 -9.68 -2.25 15.13
N ILE A 17 -9.26 -2.91 14.04
CA ILE A 17 -8.48 -4.16 14.10
C ILE A 17 -6.99 -3.77 14.06
N PRO A 18 -6.25 -3.89 15.18
CA PRO A 18 -4.87 -3.39 15.29
C PRO A 18 -3.89 -4.08 14.33
N ILE A 19 -4.16 -5.34 13.97
CA ILE A 19 -3.37 -6.07 12.98
C ILE A 19 -3.58 -5.50 11.56
N LEU A 20 -4.81 -5.12 11.21
CA LEU A 20 -5.14 -4.65 9.87
C LEU A 20 -4.62 -3.21 9.66
N THR A 21 -4.66 -2.35 10.69
CA THR A 21 -4.00 -1.04 10.67
C THR A 21 -2.49 -1.16 10.52
N THR A 22 -1.86 -2.08 11.26
CA THR A 22 -0.39 -2.28 11.19
C THR A 22 0.05 -2.70 9.79
N ILE A 23 -0.65 -3.67 9.18
CA ILE A 23 -0.37 -4.13 7.82
C ILE A 23 -0.64 -3.02 6.79
N GLY A 24 -1.74 -2.26 6.94
CA GLY A 24 -2.07 -1.12 6.07
C GLY A 24 -1.01 -0.01 6.12
N VAL A 25 -0.51 0.33 7.31
CA VAL A 25 0.57 1.31 7.48
C VAL A 25 1.85 0.84 6.80
N ILE A 26 2.27 -0.42 6.99
CA ILE A 26 3.47 -0.98 6.37
C ILE A 26 3.38 -0.92 4.85
N LEU A 27 2.25 -1.37 4.28
CA LEU A 27 2.04 -1.34 2.82
C LEU A 27 2.00 0.08 2.27
N LEU A 28 1.48 1.04 3.02
CA LEU A 28 1.49 2.46 2.64
C LEU A 28 2.93 2.99 2.63
N ILE A 29 3.70 2.78 3.69
CA ILE A 29 5.09 3.25 3.78
C ILE A 29 5.95 2.63 2.67
N VAL A 30 5.91 1.30 2.49
CA VAL A 30 6.66 0.61 1.43
C VAL A 30 6.19 1.06 0.05
N GLY A 31 4.88 1.22 -0.14
CA GLY A 31 4.30 1.71 -1.39
C GLY A 31 4.73 3.13 -1.72
N LEU A 32 4.83 4.03 -0.75
CA LEU A 32 5.35 5.39 -0.95
C LEU A 32 6.85 5.33 -1.27
N ILE A 33 7.64 4.56 -0.53
CA ILE A 33 9.09 4.43 -0.76
C ILE A 33 9.37 3.94 -2.18
N LEU A 34 8.71 2.87 -2.64
CA LEU A 34 8.91 2.31 -3.98
C LEU A 34 8.33 3.16 -5.12
N ASN A 35 7.48 4.15 -4.81
CA ASN A 35 6.91 5.08 -5.78
C ASN A 35 7.75 6.37 -5.87
N PHE A 36 8.24 6.89 -4.74
CA PHE A 36 9.10 8.08 -4.69
C PHE A 36 10.57 7.78 -5.00
N VAL A 37 11.07 6.61 -4.64
CA VAL A 37 12.32 6.08 -5.19
C VAL A 37 11.91 5.35 -6.47
N PRO A 38 12.36 5.77 -7.67
CA PRO A 38 11.93 5.18 -8.92
C PRO A 38 12.55 3.78 -9.10
N MET A 39 12.06 2.81 -8.33
CA MET A 39 12.23 1.37 -8.49
C MET A 39 10.91 0.73 -8.96
N GLY A 40 9.93 1.57 -9.34
CA GLY A 40 8.67 1.18 -9.95
C GLY A 40 8.84 0.80 -11.41
N GLY A 41 9.47 -0.36 -11.66
CA GLY A 41 9.45 -0.99 -12.98
C GLY A 41 8.00 -1.28 -13.40
N SER A 42 7.43 -0.41 -14.23
CA SER A 42 6.15 -0.64 -14.89
C SER A 42 6.30 -1.78 -15.89
N ARG A 43 6.25 -3.02 -15.41
CA ARG A 43 6.13 -4.21 -16.26
C ARG A 43 4.69 -4.29 -16.76
N ARG A 44 4.35 -3.38 -17.67
CA ARG A 44 3.16 -3.41 -18.51
C ARG A 44 3.29 -4.68 -19.35
N ARG A 45 2.67 -5.78 -18.93
CA ARG A 45 2.51 -6.96 -19.78
C ARG A 45 1.46 -6.60 -20.82
N VAL A 46 1.94 -6.08 -21.95
CA VAL A 46 1.20 -6.04 -23.21
C VAL A 46 1.16 -7.45 -23.76
N PHE A 47 0.01 -8.10 -23.63
CA PHE A 47 -0.48 -9.13 -24.54
C PHE A 47 -1.98 -8.92 -24.69
#